data_AF-A0A9W6ZCB2-F1
#
_entry.id   AF-A0A9W6ZCB2-F1
#
_cell.length_a   1.000
_cell.length_b   1.000
_cell.length_c   1.000
_cell.angle_alpha   90.00
_cell.angle_beta   90.00
_cell.angle_gamma   90.00
#
_symmetry.space_group_name_H-M   'P 1'
#
loop_
_entity.id
_entity.type
_entity.pdbx_description
1 polymer ?
#
loop_
_entity_poly.entity_id
_entity_poly.type
_entity_poly.pdbx_seq_one_letter_code
_entity_poly.pdbx_strand_id
1 'polypeptide(L)'
;MSGSRDVALPGEVKAMLETVPKVMVFSGTACNTTTAAPTNAREARLLRFEQQQQQQQQQQQQQQQQQQQQQQQQQQQQQQLPQPPQLDEPESMDTSTPTSPPAPGPTAFTSDPVPMQSYDVKYGLTSSASILEEEKARNLQERRKQQEKIKREKVAAREERERLKALIENDKEERKLRNGYLNSKLGADGYNPPALQKPPTHDVAGGGKKQRMEDTRSQEEILSDCVRKIGMYRVGGEGGEVLKFLSLVVGNAVKEGGGKYWRINTASKGYRGKCKGKNGARRTLELVGFRMEQEAGWMAVNGDLWDEGWARAVKRELDRAAFAFEQSLRKALEENADRLEKKEPGT
;
A
#
# COMPACT_ATOMS: atom_id res chain seq x y z
N MET A 1 57.77 -38.12 2.47
CA MET A 1 57.81 -36.91 3.31
C MET A 1 56.38 -36.61 3.76
N SER A 2 55.99 -37.28 4.85
CA SER A 2 54.67 -37.22 5.49
C SER A 2 54.69 -36.16 6.57
N GLY A 3 53.91 -35.08 6.39
CA GLY A 3 53.77 -34.01 7.39
C GLY A 3 52.46 -34.15 8.16
N SER A 4 52.51 -34.86 9.29
CA SER A 4 51.48 -34.81 10.34
C SER A 4 51.53 -33.44 11.02
N ARG A 5 50.37 -32.80 11.18
CA ARG A 5 50.18 -31.66 12.08
C ARG A 5 49.18 -32.04 13.14
N ASP A 6 49.70 -32.48 14.27
CA ASP A 6 49.03 -32.51 15.56
C ASP A 6 48.74 -31.07 16.00
N VAL A 7 47.47 -30.76 16.27
CA VAL A 7 47.07 -29.53 16.95
C VAL A 7 46.50 -29.91 18.30
N ALA A 8 47.24 -29.54 19.34
CA ALA A 8 46.97 -29.79 20.74
C ALA A 8 45.74 -29.03 21.25
N LEU A 9 44.97 -29.72 22.08
CA LEU A 9 43.92 -29.19 22.95
C LEU A 9 44.54 -28.55 24.20
N PRO A 10 44.02 -27.39 24.64
CA PRO A 10 43.93 -27.05 26.06
C PRO A 10 42.43 -26.92 26.42
N GLY A 11 41.92 -27.30 27.57
CA GLY A 11 42.49 -27.73 28.83
C GLY A 11 41.30 -27.78 29.79
N GLU A 12 41.32 -28.75 30.69
CA GLU A 12 40.34 -28.93 31.76
C GLU A 12 40.16 -27.64 32.59
N VAL A 13 38.91 -27.26 32.82
CA VAL A 13 38.54 -26.50 34.03
C VAL A 13 37.50 -27.30 34.79
N LYS A 14 38.02 -27.87 35.88
CA LYS A 14 37.39 -28.71 36.87
C LYS A 14 36.52 -27.86 37.80
N ALA A 15 35.30 -28.34 38.02
CA ALA A 15 34.49 -28.22 39.23
C ALA A 15 34.53 -26.91 40.04
N MET A 16 33.44 -26.14 39.95
CA MET A 16 32.87 -25.44 41.10
C MET A 16 31.42 -25.88 41.27
N LEU A 17 31.25 -26.87 42.14
CA LEU A 17 30.05 -27.03 42.96
C LEU A 17 29.98 -25.82 43.88
N GLU A 18 28.91 -25.03 43.81
CA GLU A 18 28.34 -24.39 44.99
C GLU A 18 26.99 -23.74 44.70
N THR A 19 26.00 -24.22 45.46
CA THR A 19 24.85 -23.46 45.99
C THR A 19 23.86 -22.85 44.99
N VAL A 20 22.80 -23.62 44.71
CA VAL A 20 21.58 -23.14 44.07
C VAL A 20 20.79 -22.28 45.07
N PRO A 21 20.63 -20.96 44.87
CA PRO A 21 19.60 -20.22 45.59
C PRO A 21 18.24 -20.70 45.08
N LYS A 22 17.39 -21.10 46.03
CA LYS A 22 15.98 -21.41 45.83
C LYS A 22 15.27 -20.13 45.35
N VAL A 23 15.28 -19.88 44.04
CA VAL A 23 14.54 -18.80 43.41
C VAL A 23 13.07 -19.11 43.58
N MET A 24 12.42 -18.44 44.54
CA MET A 24 10.97 -18.33 44.56
C MET A 24 10.54 -17.74 43.22
N VAL A 25 9.82 -18.56 42.46
CA VAL A 25 9.19 -18.19 41.20
C VAL A 25 8.07 -17.19 41.51
N PHE A 26 8.43 -15.92 41.63
CA PHE A 26 7.47 -14.83 41.50
C PHE A 26 7.17 -14.65 40.01
N SER A 27 6.13 -15.33 39.54
CA SER A 27 5.44 -15.02 38.27
C SER A 27 4.83 -13.63 38.35
N GLY A 28 5.66 -12.60 38.22
CA GLY A 28 5.28 -11.22 37.98
C GLY A 28 5.09 -10.96 36.49
N THR A 29 4.17 -11.70 35.85
CA THR A 29 3.72 -11.36 34.50
C THR A 29 2.82 -10.15 34.62
N ALA A 30 3.40 -8.96 34.51
CA ALA A 30 2.68 -7.69 34.38
C ALA A 30 1.86 -7.73 33.07
N CYS A 31 0.64 -8.27 33.15
CA CYS A 31 -0.32 -8.19 32.07
C CYS A 31 -1.13 -6.90 32.26
N ASN A 32 -0.92 -5.96 31.34
CA ASN A 32 -1.70 -4.75 31.20
C ASN A 32 -3.16 -5.15 30.92
N THR A 33 -4.01 -5.15 31.94
CA THR A 33 -5.46 -5.28 31.83
C THR A 33 -6.02 -4.01 31.19
N THR A 34 -5.90 -3.95 29.87
CA THR A 34 -6.65 -3.00 29.05
C THR A 34 -8.12 -3.41 29.10
N THR A 35 -8.87 -2.72 29.96
CA THR A 35 -10.32 -2.72 30.06
C THR A 35 -10.94 -2.66 28.66
N ALA A 36 -11.68 -3.71 28.30
CA ALA A 36 -12.41 -3.83 27.03
C ALA A 36 -13.61 -2.85 27.03
N ALA A 37 -13.30 -1.56 26.86
CA ALA A 37 -14.22 -0.57 26.33
C ALA A 37 -14.45 -0.87 24.83
N PRO A 38 -15.61 -0.53 24.24
CA PRO A 38 -16.08 -1.08 22.97
C PRO A 38 -15.07 -0.83 21.85
N THR A 39 -14.45 -1.92 21.36
CA THR A 39 -13.50 -1.94 20.25
C THR A 39 -14.03 -1.28 18.97
N ASN A 40 -15.36 -1.18 18.83
CA ASN A 40 -16.03 -0.52 17.72
C ASN A 40 -15.70 0.98 17.59
N ALA A 41 -15.44 1.71 18.69
CA ALA A 41 -15.15 3.14 18.62
C ALA A 41 -13.76 3.45 18.05
N ARG A 42 -12.79 2.56 18.28
CA ARG A 42 -11.42 2.72 17.78
C ARG A 42 -11.32 2.32 16.31
N GLU A 43 -12.01 1.26 15.89
CA GLU A 43 -12.14 0.93 14.46
C GLU A 43 -12.90 2.02 13.71
N ALA A 44 -13.96 2.60 14.26
CA ALA A 44 -14.68 3.70 13.63
C ALA A 44 -13.80 4.95 13.41
N ARG A 45 -12.89 5.27 14.34
CA ARG A 45 -11.92 6.38 14.16
C ARG A 45 -10.88 6.08 13.08
N LEU A 46 -10.37 4.85 13.00
CA LEU A 46 -9.47 4.43 11.92
C LEU A 46 -10.18 4.44 10.57
N LEU A 47 -11.42 3.94 10.50
CA LEU A 47 -12.22 3.94 9.28
C LEU A 47 -12.52 5.37 8.82
N ARG A 48 -12.85 6.30 9.74
CA ARG A 48 -13.01 7.73 9.42
C ARG A 48 -11.73 8.36 8.91
N PHE A 49 -10.59 8.02 9.52
CA PHE A 49 -9.30 8.54 9.10
C PHE A 49 -8.91 8.02 7.69
N GLU A 50 -9.18 6.74 7.42
CA GLU A 50 -8.96 6.14 6.11
C GLU A 50 -9.91 6.72 5.04
N GLN A 51 -11.16 6.99 5.41
CA GLN A 51 -12.13 7.68 4.55
C GLN A 51 -11.71 9.15 4.26
N GLN A 52 -11.17 9.86 5.25
CA GLN A 52 -10.58 11.19 5.04
C GLN A 52 -9.36 11.15 4.11
N GLN A 53 -8.51 10.13 4.23
CA GLN A 53 -7.39 9.95 3.30
C GLN A 53 -7.86 9.66 1.87
N GLN A 54 -8.89 8.85 1.68
CA GLN A 54 -9.47 8.63 0.35
C GLN A 54 -10.06 9.90 -0.26
N GLN A 55 -10.73 10.74 0.53
CA GLN A 55 -11.23 12.03 0.04
C GLN A 55 -10.09 12.98 -0.37
N GLN A 56 -8.97 13.02 0.38
CA GLN A 56 -7.81 13.81 -0.04
C GLN A 56 -7.17 13.27 -1.33
N GLN A 57 -7.12 11.95 -1.53
CA GLN A 57 -6.62 11.39 -2.79
C GLN A 57 -7.54 11.71 -3.98
N GLN A 58 -8.86 11.68 -3.80
CA GLN A 58 -9.78 12.09 -4.86
C GLN A 58 -9.64 13.58 -5.21
N GLN A 59 -9.44 14.46 -4.23
CA GLN A 59 -9.18 15.88 -4.51
C GLN A 59 -7.85 16.09 -5.27
N GLN A 60 -6.79 15.33 -4.95
CA GLN A 60 -5.55 15.39 -5.72
C GLN A 60 -5.72 14.88 -7.16
N GLN A 61 -6.52 13.83 -7.40
CA GLN A 61 -6.82 13.39 -8.77
C GLN A 61 -7.63 14.43 -9.56
N GLN A 62 -8.60 15.10 -8.93
CA GLN A 62 -9.33 16.20 -9.61
C GLN A 62 -8.42 17.38 -9.95
N GLN A 63 -7.48 17.76 -9.07
CA GLN A 63 -6.50 18.80 -9.40
C GLN A 63 -5.57 18.40 -10.54
N GLN A 64 -5.16 17.12 -10.63
CA GLN A 64 -4.37 16.64 -11.78
C GLN A 64 -5.16 16.67 -13.08
N GLN A 65 -6.45 16.30 -13.07
CA GLN A 65 -7.30 16.41 -14.27
C GLN A 65 -7.49 17.87 -14.71
N GLN A 66 -7.68 18.81 -13.78
CA GLN A 66 -7.74 20.23 -14.14
C GLN A 66 -6.42 20.75 -14.73
N GLN A 67 -5.27 20.32 -14.21
CA GLN A 67 -3.99 20.69 -14.81
C GLN A 67 -3.80 20.10 -16.21
N GLN A 68 -4.26 18.87 -16.47
CA GLN A 68 -4.24 18.31 -17.83
C GLN A 68 -5.17 19.06 -18.79
N GLN A 69 -6.36 19.48 -18.34
CA GLN A 69 -7.23 20.31 -19.18
C GLN A 69 -6.62 21.67 -19.49
N GLN A 70 -5.95 22.33 -18.53
CA GLN A 70 -5.24 23.58 -18.82
C GLN A 70 -4.08 23.38 -19.80
N GLN A 71 -3.35 22.26 -19.72
CA GLN A 71 -2.31 21.96 -20.72
C GLN A 71 -2.89 21.71 -22.12
N GLN A 72 -4.04 21.04 -22.24
CA GLN A 72 -4.70 20.88 -23.53
C GLN A 72 -5.20 22.22 -24.10
N GLN A 73 -5.72 23.14 -23.26
CA GLN A 73 -6.09 24.47 -23.73
C GLN A 73 -4.89 25.29 -24.20
N GLN A 74 -3.74 25.19 -23.52
CA GLN A 74 -2.52 25.86 -24.01
C GLN A 74 -2.01 25.27 -25.34
N GLN A 75 -2.11 23.94 -25.55
CA GLN A 75 -1.77 23.35 -26.85
C GLN A 75 -2.72 23.80 -27.96
N GLN A 76 -4.02 23.96 -27.68
CA GLN A 76 -4.95 24.50 -28.69
C GLN A 76 -4.67 25.97 -29.01
N GLN A 77 -4.26 26.79 -28.04
CA GLN A 77 -3.85 28.16 -28.33
C GLN A 77 -2.54 28.23 -29.14
N GLN A 78 -1.58 27.32 -28.94
CA GLN A 78 -0.39 27.29 -29.81
C GLN A 78 -0.69 26.82 -31.24
N GLN A 79 -1.68 25.95 -31.46
CA GLN A 79 -2.09 25.58 -32.82
C GLN A 79 -2.91 26.66 -33.54
N GLN A 80 -3.58 27.55 -32.80
CA GLN A 80 -4.29 28.68 -33.40
C GLN A 80 -3.40 29.91 -33.61
N LEU A 81 -2.12 29.89 -33.25
CA LEU A 81 -1.23 30.99 -33.59
C LEU A 81 -1.16 31.05 -35.13
N PRO A 82 -1.72 32.09 -35.76
CA PRO A 82 -1.78 32.18 -37.22
C PRO A 82 -0.34 32.08 -37.74
N GLN A 83 -0.12 31.20 -38.71
CA GLN A 83 1.16 31.21 -39.40
C GLN A 83 1.41 32.65 -39.87
N PRO A 84 2.59 33.23 -39.59
CA PRO A 84 2.89 34.57 -40.05
C PRO A 84 2.64 34.58 -41.56
N PRO A 85 1.84 35.53 -42.07
CA PRO A 85 1.57 35.62 -43.49
C PRO A 85 2.91 35.56 -44.20
N GLN A 86 3.08 34.56 -45.06
CA GLN A 86 4.27 34.45 -45.88
C GLN A 86 4.33 35.75 -46.67
N LEU A 87 5.27 36.60 -46.26
CA LEU A 87 5.65 37.77 -47.02
C LEU A 87 6.17 37.19 -48.33
N ASP A 88 5.36 37.35 -49.37
CA ASP A 88 5.75 37.10 -50.76
C ASP A 88 7.11 37.79 -50.96
N GLU A 89 8.16 36.97 -51.05
CA GLU A 89 9.45 37.44 -51.54
C GLU A 89 9.20 37.96 -52.97
N PRO A 90 9.54 39.21 -53.28
CA PRO A 90 9.40 39.72 -54.63
C PRO A 90 10.29 38.90 -55.55
N GLU A 91 9.66 38.17 -56.47
CA GLU A 91 10.34 37.47 -57.55
C GLU A 91 11.36 38.40 -58.20
N SER A 92 12.61 37.91 -58.18
CA SER A 92 13.72 38.46 -58.93
C SER A 92 13.32 38.57 -60.40
N MET A 93 13.17 39.81 -60.86
CA MET A 93 13.11 40.17 -62.27
C MET A 93 14.38 39.68 -62.96
N ASP A 94 14.29 38.53 -63.62
CA ASP A 94 15.36 38.01 -64.43
C ASP A 94 15.42 38.75 -65.76
N THR A 95 16.57 39.35 -65.97
CA THR A 95 17.02 40.04 -67.17
C THR A 95 17.10 39.08 -68.35
N SER A 96 16.15 39.13 -69.28
CA SER A 96 16.43 38.70 -70.66
C SER A 96 15.75 39.59 -71.70
N THR A 97 16.61 40.08 -72.57
CA THR A 97 16.45 41.03 -73.67
C THR A 97 15.53 40.55 -74.79
N PRO A 98 14.65 41.41 -75.33
CA PRO A 98 14.28 41.36 -76.73
C PRO A 98 14.78 42.59 -77.49
N THR A 99 15.39 42.30 -78.64
CA THR A 99 15.91 43.21 -79.66
C THR A 99 14.84 44.18 -80.20
N SER A 100 15.21 45.47 -80.24
CA SER A 100 14.71 46.63 -81.03
C SER A 100 13.98 46.32 -82.38
N PRO A 101 13.15 47.23 -82.95
CA PRO A 101 13.48 48.67 -83.20
C PRO A 101 12.26 49.67 -83.16
N PRO A 102 12.25 50.87 -83.80
CA PRO A 102 12.40 52.18 -83.12
C PRO A 102 11.25 53.20 -83.38
N ALA A 103 11.10 54.26 -82.57
CA ALA A 103 10.65 55.63 -82.98
C ALA A 103 10.41 56.59 -81.76
N PRO A 104 10.42 57.93 -81.96
CA PRO A 104 10.90 58.90 -80.98
C PRO A 104 9.81 59.82 -80.39
N GLY A 105 10.07 60.39 -79.20
CA GLY A 105 9.37 61.60 -78.75
C GLY A 105 9.56 61.91 -77.26
N PRO A 106 10.00 63.13 -76.88
CA PRO A 106 10.50 63.44 -75.54
C PRO A 106 9.43 64.15 -74.70
N THR A 107 9.44 63.98 -73.38
CA THR A 107 9.15 65.09 -72.45
C THR A 107 9.79 64.81 -71.10
N ALA A 108 10.58 65.79 -70.68
CA ALA A 108 11.23 65.87 -69.39
C ALA A 108 10.20 65.97 -68.26
N PHE A 109 10.38 65.17 -67.22
CA PHE A 109 9.90 65.53 -65.89
C PHE A 109 11.04 65.33 -64.90
N THR A 110 11.73 66.44 -64.64
CA THR A 110 12.57 66.66 -63.47
C THR A 110 11.66 66.61 -62.25
N SER A 111 11.69 65.50 -61.52
CA SER A 111 11.24 65.46 -60.13
C SER A 111 12.43 65.05 -59.27
N ASP A 112 12.93 66.03 -58.54
CA ASP A 112 13.96 65.90 -57.52
C ASP A 112 13.74 64.66 -56.63
N PRO A 113 14.77 63.82 -56.42
CA PRO A 113 14.70 62.76 -55.42
C PRO A 113 14.69 63.41 -54.04
N VAL A 114 13.53 63.38 -53.40
CA VAL A 114 13.40 63.66 -51.96
C VAL A 114 14.31 62.66 -51.24
N PRO A 115 15.27 63.10 -50.40
CA PRO A 115 16.10 62.19 -49.63
C PRO A 115 15.17 61.49 -48.62
N MET A 116 14.77 60.28 -48.96
CA MET A 116 14.09 59.38 -48.06
C MET A 116 15.09 59.07 -46.96
N GLN A 117 15.00 59.85 -45.87
CA GLN A 117 15.76 59.61 -44.66
C GLN A 117 15.55 58.16 -44.29
N SER A 118 16.63 57.37 -44.34
CA SER A 118 16.64 56.01 -43.87
C SER A 118 16.28 56.06 -42.38
N TYR A 119 15.00 55.91 -42.09
CA TYR A 119 14.58 55.50 -40.77
C TYR A 119 15.14 54.09 -40.64
N ASP A 120 16.30 54.01 -40.01
CA ASP A 120 16.86 52.79 -39.45
C ASP A 120 15.84 52.33 -38.40
N VAL A 121 14.79 51.70 -38.91
CA VAL A 121 13.78 51.03 -38.13
C VAL A 121 14.49 49.78 -37.60
N LYS A 122 15.22 50.01 -36.51
CA LYS A 122 15.89 49.06 -35.65
C LYS A 122 14.84 48.22 -34.91
N TYR A 123 13.83 47.70 -35.60
CA TYR A 123 13.01 46.62 -35.08
C TYR A 123 13.88 45.39 -35.11
N GLY A 124 14.42 45.06 -33.94
CA GLY A 124 15.18 43.84 -33.72
C GLY A 124 14.37 42.64 -34.15
N LEU A 125 14.67 42.10 -35.32
CA LEU A 125 14.44 40.71 -35.65
C LEU A 125 15.35 39.88 -34.73
N THR A 126 15.01 39.79 -33.46
CA THR A 126 15.47 38.68 -32.63
C THR A 126 14.84 37.44 -33.24
N SER A 127 15.68 36.67 -33.94
CA SER A 127 15.33 35.41 -34.60
C SER A 127 14.33 34.62 -33.77
N SER A 128 13.27 34.13 -34.41
CA SER A 128 12.22 33.29 -33.79
C SER A 128 12.79 32.10 -33.01
N ALA A 129 13.98 31.64 -33.37
CA ALA A 129 14.74 30.64 -32.63
C ALA A 129 15.12 31.09 -31.20
N SER A 130 15.50 32.37 -31.01
CA SER A 130 15.88 32.89 -29.69
C SER A 130 14.70 33.00 -28.73
N ILE A 131 13.50 33.32 -29.24
CA ILE A 131 12.26 33.38 -28.43
C ILE A 131 11.90 31.98 -27.91
N LEU A 132 12.03 30.97 -28.77
CA LEU A 132 11.73 29.57 -28.45
C LEU A 132 12.72 28.97 -27.42
N GLU A 133 14.00 29.36 -27.49
CA GLU A 133 14.99 28.97 -26.49
C GLU A 133 14.75 29.62 -25.13
N GLU A 134 14.38 30.91 -25.12
CA GLU A 134 14.06 31.62 -23.88
C GLU A 134 12.79 31.06 -23.22
N GLU A 135 11.79 30.65 -24.01
CA GLU A 135 10.58 30.00 -23.49
C GLU A 135 10.88 28.60 -22.90
N LYS A 136 11.73 27.80 -23.55
CA LYS A 136 12.20 26.52 -23.00
C LYS A 136 12.98 26.72 -21.70
N ALA A 137 13.80 27.77 -21.62
CA ALA A 137 14.54 28.12 -20.41
C ALA A 137 13.59 28.51 -19.26
N ARG A 138 12.57 29.33 -19.54
CA ARG A 138 11.51 29.70 -18.57
C ARG A 138 10.75 28.47 -18.07
N ASN A 139 10.27 27.61 -18.97
CA ASN A 139 9.57 26.37 -18.60
C ASN A 139 10.43 25.42 -17.75
N LEU A 140 11.72 25.29 -18.09
CA LEU A 140 12.65 24.47 -17.30
C LEU A 140 12.87 25.06 -15.89
N GLN A 141 12.97 26.39 -15.79
CA GLN A 141 13.12 27.08 -14.52
C GLN A 141 11.86 26.94 -13.64
N GLU A 142 10.67 26.99 -14.23
CA GLU A 142 9.41 26.75 -13.52
C GLU A 142 9.29 25.32 -13.00
N ARG A 143 9.62 24.32 -13.82
CA ARG A 143 9.67 22.91 -13.39
C ARG A 143 10.63 22.71 -12.21
N ARG A 144 11.79 23.37 -12.23
CA ARG A 144 12.74 23.33 -11.10
C ARG A 144 12.14 23.93 -9.83
N LYS A 145 11.52 25.11 -9.91
CA LYS A 145 10.83 25.76 -8.77
C LYS A 145 9.71 24.89 -8.21
N GLN A 146 8.91 24.25 -9.07
CA GLN A 146 7.83 23.36 -8.63
C GLN A 146 8.38 22.10 -7.93
N GLN A 147 9.43 21.48 -8.48
CA GLN A 147 10.07 20.33 -7.83
C GLN A 147 10.66 20.69 -6.47
N GLU A 148 11.25 21.88 -6.33
CA GLU A 148 11.77 22.37 -5.06
C GLU A 148 10.66 22.63 -4.05
N LYS A 149 9.52 23.22 -4.47
CA LYS A 149 8.34 23.40 -3.63
C LYS A 149 7.80 22.06 -3.11
N ILE A 150 7.66 21.07 -3.99
CA ILE A 150 7.20 19.72 -3.60
C ILE A 150 8.17 19.06 -2.62
N LYS A 151 9.49 19.22 -2.83
CA LYS A 151 10.50 18.69 -1.90
C LYS A 151 10.38 19.36 -0.52
N ARG A 152 10.21 20.69 -0.48
CA ARG A 152 10.03 21.45 0.76
C ARG A 152 8.77 21.03 1.51
N GLU A 153 7.65 20.87 0.79
CA GLU A 153 6.38 20.43 1.37
C GLU A 153 6.46 18.99 1.92
N LYS A 154 7.14 18.08 1.22
CA LYS A 154 7.39 16.72 1.71
C LYS A 154 8.23 16.67 2.99
N VAL A 155 9.22 17.56 3.12
CA VAL A 155 10.03 17.67 4.34
C VAL A 155 9.18 18.20 5.50
N ALA A 156 8.41 19.26 5.28
CA ALA A 156 7.50 19.82 6.28
C ALA A 156 6.45 18.79 6.75
N ALA A 157 5.85 18.04 5.82
CA ALA A 157 4.90 16.96 6.16
C ALA A 157 5.54 15.82 6.96
N ARG A 158 6.83 15.53 6.72
CA ARG A 158 7.58 14.55 7.52
C ARG A 158 7.83 15.05 8.93
N GLU A 159 8.26 16.30 9.08
CA GLU A 159 8.50 16.95 10.38
C GLU A 159 7.20 17.05 11.21
N GLU A 160 6.07 17.40 10.60
CA GLU A 160 4.77 17.45 11.28
C GLU A 160 4.33 16.06 11.77
N ARG A 161 4.51 15.02 10.95
CA ARG A 161 4.21 13.64 11.34
C ARG A 161 5.10 13.17 12.49
N GLU A 162 6.36 13.58 12.52
CA GLU A 162 7.29 13.28 13.60
C GLU A 162 6.90 13.99 14.89
N ARG A 163 6.53 15.28 14.81
CA ARG A 163 5.97 16.03 15.94
C ARG A 163 4.72 15.37 16.52
N LEU A 164 3.79 14.91 15.68
CA LEU A 164 2.58 14.20 16.13
C LEU A 164 2.92 12.85 16.79
N LYS A 165 3.90 12.11 16.27
CA LYS A 165 4.37 10.87 16.91
C LYS A 165 4.96 11.14 18.29
N ALA A 166 5.80 12.15 18.44
CA ALA A 166 6.40 12.51 19.72
C ALA A 166 5.33 12.89 20.77
N LEU A 167 4.28 13.61 20.37
CA LEU A 167 3.14 13.92 21.24
C LEU A 167 2.39 12.66 21.70
N ILE A 168 2.14 11.71 20.79
CA ILE A 168 1.48 10.43 21.12
C ILE A 168 2.36 9.58 22.03
N GLU A 169 3.67 9.61 21.85
CA GLU A 169 4.62 8.88 22.69
C GLU A 169 4.65 9.44 24.11
N ASN A 170 4.70 10.77 24.26
CA ASN A 170 4.62 11.43 25.56
C ASN A 170 3.28 11.12 26.28
N ASP A 171 2.15 11.14 25.57
CA ASP A 171 0.84 10.73 26.15
C ASP A 171 0.86 9.26 26.61
N LYS A 172 1.52 8.36 25.87
CA LYS A 172 1.67 6.95 26.26
C LYS A 172 2.56 6.79 27.48
N GLU A 173 3.64 7.55 27.58
CA GLU A 173 4.52 7.53 28.75
C GLU A 173 3.79 8.05 29.99
N GLU A 174 3.01 9.12 29.88
CA GLU A 174 2.17 9.63 30.97
C GLU A 174 1.14 8.58 31.43
N ARG A 175 0.47 7.89 30.49
CA ARG A 175 -0.44 6.78 30.83
C ARG A 175 0.30 5.65 31.53
N LYS A 176 1.52 5.32 31.07
CA LYS A 176 2.31 4.24 31.66
C LYS A 176 2.71 4.58 33.11
N LEU A 177 3.10 5.83 33.37
CA LEU A 177 3.43 6.32 34.71
C LEU A 177 2.20 6.35 35.65
N ARG A 178 1.00 6.49 35.09
CA ARG A 178 -0.26 6.59 35.85
C ARG A 178 -1.15 5.35 35.76
N ASN A 179 -0.59 4.17 35.48
CA ASN A 179 -1.34 2.91 35.39
C ASN A 179 -2.58 2.98 34.48
N GLY A 180 -2.48 3.70 33.36
CA GLY A 180 -3.53 3.83 32.35
C GLY A 180 -4.55 4.95 32.60
N TYR A 181 -4.44 5.72 33.69
CA TYR A 181 -5.32 6.85 33.97
C TYR A 181 -4.73 8.16 33.43
N LEU A 182 -5.34 8.72 32.38
CA LEU A 182 -5.00 10.05 31.88
C LEU A 182 -5.84 11.09 32.62
N ASN A 183 -5.21 12.12 33.20
CA ASN A 183 -5.91 13.15 33.97
C ASN A 183 -6.48 14.25 33.05
N SER A 184 -6.95 13.89 31.85
CA SER A 184 -7.49 14.87 30.92
C SER A 184 -8.91 15.25 31.36
N LYS A 185 -9.04 16.48 31.86
CA LYS A 185 -10.32 17.19 32.02
C LYS A 185 -11.08 17.38 30.70
N LEU A 186 -10.40 17.13 29.57
CA LEU A 186 -11.02 16.84 28.28
C LEU A 186 -11.36 15.34 28.23
N GLY A 187 -12.62 15.02 28.52
CA GLY A 187 -13.18 13.72 28.18
C GLY A 187 -13.03 13.44 26.69
N ALA A 188 -12.95 12.17 26.32
CA ALA A 188 -12.63 11.73 24.96
C ALA A 188 -13.66 12.13 23.88
N ASP A 189 -14.78 12.72 24.26
CA ASP A 189 -15.73 13.44 23.42
C ASP A 189 -16.47 14.43 24.34
N GLY A 190 -16.56 15.71 23.98
CA GLY A 190 -17.48 16.68 24.63
C GLY A 190 -18.97 16.34 24.39
N TYR A 191 -19.30 15.06 24.26
CA TYR A 191 -20.60 14.51 24.01
C TYR A 191 -20.68 13.15 24.72
N ASN A 192 -21.23 13.19 25.93
CA ASN A 192 -21.59 11.99 26.70
C ASN A 192 -23.12 11.89 26.64
N PRO A 193 -23.72 11.24 25.62
CA PRO A 193 -25.17 11.13 25.55
C PRO A 193 -25.68 10.37 26.78
N PRO A 194 -26.67 10.90 27.53
CA PRO A 194 -27.07 10.42 28.86
C PRO A 194 -27.79 9.05 28.88
N ALA A 195 -27.63 8.19 27.87
CA ALA A 195 -28.50 7.04 27.68
C ALA A 195 -28.02 5.71 28.29
N LEU A 196 -26.79 5.59 28.82
CA LEU A 196 -26.27 4.28 29.27
C LEU A 196 -25.46 4.33 30.57
N GLN A 197 -25.84 5.18 31.52
CA GLN A 197 -25.45 5.00 32.92
C GLN A 197 -26.36 3.94 33.56
N LYS A 198 -26.04 2.66 33.35
CA LYS A 198 -26.48 1.64 34.29
C LYS A 198 -25.63 1.77 35.56
N PRO A 199 -26.23 1.77 36.76
CA PRO A 199 -25.46 1.87 37.99
C PRO A 199 -24.49 0.68 38.09
N PRO A 200 -23.31 0.89 38.68
CA PRO A 200 -22.33 -0.17 38.86
C PRO A 200 -22.91 -1.17 39.87
N THR A 201 -23.31 -2.34 39.40
CA THR A 201 -23.52 -3.48 40.27
C THR A 201 -22.15 -3.87 40.81
N HIS A 202 -21.96 -3.58 42.09
CA HIS A 202 -20.87 -4.08 42.91
C HIS A 202 -20.79 -5.62 42.80
N ASP A 203 -19.56 -6.13 42.84
CA ASP A 203 -19.17 -7.51 43.15
C ASP A 203 -19.32 -8.59 42.06
N VAL A 204 -18.36 -8.64 41.12
CA VAL A 204 -17.61 -9.89 40.82
C VAL A 204 -16.18 -9.52 40.38
N ALA A 205 -15.29 -9.34 41.36
CA ALA A 205 -13.84 -9.36 41.16
C ALA A 205 -13.39 -10.79 40.84
N GLY A 206 -13.62 -11.22 39.60
CA GLY A 206 -13.23 -12.53 39.10
C GLY A 206 -12.67 -12.38 37.70
N GLY A 207 -11.38 -12.03 37.59
CA GLY A 207 -10.59 -12.14 36.37
C GLY A 207 -10.36 -13.60 35.99
N GLY A 208 -11.44 -14.35 35.81
CA GLY A 208 -11.40 -15.71 35.31
C GLY A 208 -10.80 -15.64 33.91
N LYS A 209 -9.63 -16.27 33.72
CA LYS A 209 -9.22 -16.77 32.41
C LYS A 209 -10.48 -17.37 31.82
N LYS A 210 -11.01 -16.77 30.75
CA LYS A 210 -12.17 -17.30 30.04
C LYS A 210 -11.71 -18.68 29.60
N GLN A 211 -11.98 -19.70 30.42
CA GLN A 211 -11.65 -21.08 30.13
C GLN A 211 -12.28 -21.24 28.78
N ARG A 212 -11.41 -21.43 27.78
CA ARG A 212 -11.83 -21.65 26.42
C ARG A 212 -12.66 -22.92 26.53
N MET A 213 -13.98 -22.76 26.64
CA MET A 213 -14.89 -23.87 26.79
C MET A 213 -14.49 -24.85 25.71
N GLU A 214 -14.08 -26.04 26.15
CA GLU A 214 -13.71 -27.09 25.22
C GLU A 214 -14.90 -27.25 24.30
N ASP A 215 -14.64 -27.01 23.03
CA ASP A 215 -15.64 -27.02 21.99
C ASP A 215 -16.03 -28.49 21.82
N THR A 216 -17.18 -28.91 22.34
CA THR A 216 -17.65 -30.31 22.33
C THR A 216 -18.07 -30.78 20.93
N ARG A 217 -17.96 -29.92 19.93
CA ARG A 217 -18.25 -30.21 18.53
C ARG A 217 -17.28 -31.23 17.95
N SER A 218 -17.74 -32.01 16.98
CA SER A 218 -16.89 -32.98 16.30
C SER A 218 -15.75 -32.28 15.54
N GLN A 219 -14.62 -32.94 15.36
CA GLN A 219 -13.48 -32.36 14.63
C GLN A 219 -13.87 -31.98 13.19
N GLU A 220 -14.78 -32.73 12.57
CA GLU A 220 -15.35 -32.47 11.24
C GLU A 220 -16.18 -31.19 11.20
N GLU A 221 -17.04 -30.98 12.18
CA GLU A 221 -17.83 -29.74 12.29
C GLU A 221 -16.92 -28.53 12.47
N ILE A 222 -15.91 -28.62 13.33
CA ILE A 222 -14.96 -27.52 13.55
C ILE A 222 -14.16 -27.24 12.28
N LEU A 223 -13.75 -28.29 11.53
CA LEU A 223 -13.07 -28.15 10.25
C LEU A 223 -13.95 -27.43 9.23
N SER A 224 -15.19 -27.88 9.05
CA SER A 224 -16.17 -27.27 8.15
C SER A 224 -16.39 -25.79 8.48
N ASP A 225 -16.51 -25.46 9.78
CA ASP A 225 -16.63 -24.08 10.25
C ASP A 225 -15.38 -23.23 9.93
N CYS A 226 -14.19 -23.82 10.04
CA CYS A 226 -12.94 -23.14 9.67
C CYS A 226 -12.84 -22.91 8.16
N VAL A 227 -13.16 -23.91 7.35
CA VAL A 227 -13.17 -23.82 5.88
C VAL A 227 -14.17 -22.76 5.43
N ARG A 228 -15.37 -22.75 6.01
CA ARG A 228 -16.39 -21.73 5.76
C ARG A 228 -15.89 -20.32 6.09
N LYS A 229 -15.25 -20.13 7.26
CA LYS A 229 -14.65 -18.84 7.66
C LYS A 229 -13.54 -18.39 6.72
N ILE A 230 -12.70 -19.30 6.24
CA ILE A 230 -11.67 -18.98 5.24
C ILE A 230 -12.31 -18.57 3.91
N GLY A 231 -13.39 -19.24 3.49
CA GLY A 231 -14.14 -18.92 2.28
C GLY A 231 -14.84 -17.55 2.30
N MET A 232 -15.01 -16.92 3.48
CA MET A 232 -15.56 -15.57 3.60
C MET A 232 -14.59 -14.48 3.11
N TYR A 233 -13.27 -14.77 3.04
CA TYR A 233 -12.26 -13.84 2.51
C TYR A 233 -12.29 -13.79 0.98
N ARG A 234 -13.42 -13.33 0.42
CA ARG A 234 -13.65 -13.26 -1.04
C ARG A 234 -12.94 -12.09 -1.71
N VAL A 235 -12.72 -11.00 -0.98
CA VAL A 235 -12.09 -9.78 -1.51
C VAL A 235 -10.67 -10.13 -1.96
N GLY A 236 -10.38 -9.96 -3.26
CA GLY A 236 -9.07 -10.24 -3.84
C GLY A 236 -8.73 -11.73 -4.03
N GLY A 237 -9.68 -12.66 -3.84
CA GLY A 237 -9.43 -14.10 -4.02
C GLY A 237 -8.54 -14.73 -2.94
N GLU A 238 -8.22 -14.00 -1.87
CA GLU A 238 -7.30 -14.42 -0.83
C GLU A 238 -7.71 -15.74 -0.17
N GLY A 239 -9.01 -15.94 0.09
CA GLY A 239 -9.54 -17.17 0.71
C GLY A 239 -9.18 -18.44 -0.06
N GLY A 240 -9.24 -18.40 -1.39
CA GLY A 240 -8.83 -19.51 -2.25
C GLY A 240 -7.33 -19.79 -2.15
N GLU A 241 -6.49 -18.76 -2.08
CA GLU A 241 -5.05 -18.92 -1.88
C GLU A 241 -4.71 -19.55 -0.52
N VAL A 242 -5.44 -19.19 0.53
CA VAL A 242 -5.28 -19.78 1.86
C VAL A 242 -5.61 -21.28 1.83
N LEU A 243 -6.75 -21.66 1.23
CA LEU A 243 -7.18 -23.06 1.15
C LEU A 243 -6.17 -23.91 0.37
N LYS A 244 -5.66 -23.41 -0.76
CA LYS A 244 -4.60 -24.08 -1.53
C LYS A 244 -3.31 -24.22 -0.73
N PHE A 245 -2.91 -23.17 -0.01
CA PHE A 245 -1.70 -23.22 0.82
C PHE A 245 -1.85 -24.25 1.94
N LEU A 246 -3.00 -24.30 2.63
CA LEU A 246 -3.27 -25.30 3.66
C LEU A 246 -3.27 -26.72 3.07
N SER A 247 -3.92 -26.93 1.92
CA SER A 247 -3.91 -28.23 1.24
C SER A 247 -2.50 -28.68 0.85
N LEU A 248 -1.66 -27.75 0.36
CA LEU A 248 -0.27 -28.02 0.02
C LEU A 248 0.54 -28.44 1.26
N VAL A 249 0.41 -27.70 2.36
CA VAL A 249 1.11 -27.99 3.62
C VAL A 249 0.71 -29.36 4.15
N VAL A 250 -0.58 -29.64 4.28
CA VAL A 250 -1.09 -30.93 4.77
C VAL A 250 -0.72 -32.06 3.80
N GLY A 251 -0.80 -31.82 2.49
CA GLY A 251 -0.43 -32.79 1.47
C GLY A 251 1.05 -33.16 1.49
N ASN A 252 1.94 -32.20 1.70
CA ASN A 252 3.37 -32.47 1.83
C ASN A 252 3.67 -33.25 3.12
N ALA A 253 3.01 -32.91 4.22
CA ALA A 253 3.16 -33.64 5.49
C ALA A 253 2.69 -35.10 5.39
N VAL A 254 1.59 -35.36 4.66
CA VAL A 254 1.07 -36.71 4.40
C VAL A 254 1.98 -37.50 3.45
N LYS A 255 2.47 -36.89 2.36
CA LYS A 255 3.26 -37.60 1.33
C LYS A 255 4.62 -38.06 1.85
N GLU A 256 5.28 -37.24 2.65
CA GLU A 256 6.68 -37.44 3.04
C GLU A 256 6.80 -38.10 4.42
N GLY A 257 5.70 -38.21 5.17
CA GLY A 257 5.63 -38.99 6.41
C GLY A 257 6.58 -38.55 7.53
N GLY A 258 7.12 -37.33 7.49
CA GLY A 258 8.07 -36.85 8.49
C GLY A 258 8.96 -35.68 8.05
N GLY A 259 9.86 -35.29 8.96
CA GLY A 259 11.01 -34.44 8.65
C GLY A 259 10.69 -32.96 8.42
N LYS A 260 11.30 -32.37 7.38
CA LYS A 260 11.26 -30.92 7.14
C LYS A 260 9.85 -30.38 6.87
N TYR A 261 8.94 -31.21 6.36
CA TYR A 261 7.57 -30.81 6.02
C TYR A 261 6.62 -30.82 7.21
N TRP A 262 7.04 -31.38 8.35
CA TRP A 262 6.32 -31.28 9.61
C TRP A 262 6.55 -29.96 10.33
N ARG A 263 7.45 -29.10 9.82
CA ARG A 263 7.74 -27.78 10.39
C ARG A 263 7.41 -26.67 9.40
N ILE A 264 6.65 -25.69 9.86
CA ILE A 264 6.27 -24.51 9.10
C ILE A 264 6.87 -23.29 9.80
N ASN A 265 7.67 -22.52 9.06
CA ASN A 265 8.16 -21.25 9.57
C ASN A 265 7.04 -20.20 9.55
N THR A 266 6.57 -19.77 10.72
CA THR A 266 5.46 -18.80 10.83
C THR A 266 5.88 -17.37 10.48
N ALA A 267 7.18 -17.09 10.45
CA ALA A 267 7.75 -15.83 9.97
C ALA A 267 7.95 -15.82 8.45
N SER A 268 7.80 -16.96 7.75
CA SER A 268 7.90 -16.99 6.29
C SER A 268 6.88 -16.08 5.63
N LYS A 269 7.24 -15.48 4.49
CA LYS A 269 6.33 -14.62 3.71
C LYS A 269 5.08 -15.39 3.27
N GLY A 270 5.23 -16.67 2.91
CA GLY A 270 4.13 -17.56 2.55
C GLY A 270 3.10 -17.70 3.68
N TYR A 271 3.56 -18.04 4.89
CA TYR A 271 2.66 -18.17 6.04
C TYR A 271 2.07 -16.82 6.49
N ARG A 272 2.87 -15.75 6.55
CA ARG A 272 2.39 -14.43 6.98
C ARG A 272 1.37 -13.82 6.03
N GLY A 273 1.59 -13.94 4.72
CA GLY A 273 0.66 -13.40 3.72
C GLY A 273 -0.63 -14.21 3.64
N LYS A 274 -0.55 -15.54 3.74
CA LYS A 274 -1.69 -16.42 3.47
C LYS A 274 -2.45 -16.85 4.73
N CYS A 275 -1.77 -17.09 5.85
CA CYS A 275 -2.42 -17.68 7.04
C CYS A 275 -2.52 -16.72 8.23
N LYS A 276 -1.53 -15.84 8.43
CA LYS A 276 -1.50 -14.98 9.62
C LYS A 276 -2.64 -13.96 9.56
N GLY A 277 -3.48 -13.94 10.60
CA GLY A 277 -4.63 -13.03 10.70
C GLY A 277 -5.89 -13.49 9.96
N LYS A 278 -5.86 -14.65 9.29
CA LYS A 278 -7.04 -15.24 8.65
C LYS A 278 -7.72 -16.21 9.62
N ASN A 279 -8.97 -15.91 9.96
CA ASN A 279 -9.76 -16.73 10.87
C ASN A 279 -9.96 -18.12 10.28
N GLY A 280 -9.79 -19.16 11.10
CA GLY A 280 -9.90 -20.56 10.67
C GLY A 280 -8.57 -21.17 10.21
N ALA A 281 -7.70 -20.44 9.50
CA ALA A 281 -6.49 -21.01 8.90
C ALA A 281 -5.55 -21.67 9.93
N ARG A 282 -5.22 -20.95 11.00
CA ARG A 282 -4.43 -21.50 12.11
C ARG A 282 -5.15 -22.67 12.80
N ARG A 283 -6.46 -22.57 12.99
CA ARG A 283 -7.24 -23.59 13.69
C ARG A 283 -7.33 -24.89 12.88
N THR A 284 -7.42 -24.80 11.56
CA THR A 284 -7.34 -25.95 10.66
C THR A 284 -6.02 -26.69 10.81
N LEU A 285 -4.88 -25.98 10.87
CA LEU A 285 -3.59 -26.63 11.13
C LEU A 285 -3.55 -27.29 12.53
N GLU A 286 -4.09 -26.62 13.55
CA GLU A 286 -4.18 -27.19 14.90
C GLU A 286 -5.03 -28.47 14.98
N LEU A 287 -6.11 -28.56 14.18
CA LEU A 287 -6.96 -29.75 14.09
C LEU A 287 -6.27 -30.94 13.41
N VAL A 288 -5.32 -30.67 12.52
CA VAL A 288 -4.52 -31.72 11.85
C VAL A 288 -3.38 -32.23 12.75
N GLY A 289 -3.08 -31.52 13.86
CA GLY A 289 -2.03 -31.92 14.80
C GLY A 289 -0.85 -30.95 14.85
N PHE A 290 -0.87 -29.85 14.09
CA PHE A 290 0.16 -28.83 14.20
C PHE A 290 0.03 -28.04 15.52
N ARG A 291 1.15 -27.66 16.13
CA ARG A 291 1.21 -26.86 17.36
C ARG A 291 2.23 -25.73 17.20
N MET A 292 1.92 -24.58 17.80
CA MET A 292 2.86 -23.47 17.88
C MET A 292 3.95 -23.81 18.88
N GLU A 293 5.20 -23.76 18.45
CA GLU A 293 6.35 -23.85 19.32
C GLU A 293 6.62 -22.44 19.88
N GLN A 294 6.49 -22.28 21.21
CA GLN A 294 6.42 -20.95 21.85
C GLN A 294 7.68 -20.10 21.65
N GLU A 295 8.85 -20.73 21.50
CA GLU A 295 10.13 -20.02 21.52
C GLU A 295 10.70 -19.76 20.13
N ALA A 296 10.27 -20.51 19.11
CA ALA A 296 11.02 -20.60 17.86
C ALA A 296 10.34 -19.93 16.66
N GLY A 297 9.06 -19.53 16.78
CA GLY A 297 8.31 -19.02 15.63
C GLY A 297 8.06 -20.09 14.56
N TRP A 298 8.15 -21.35 14.94
CA TRP A 298 7.79 -22.50 14.11
C TRP A 298 6.47 -23.09 14.58
N MET A 299 5.78 -23.71 13.63
CA MET A 299 4.64 -24.56 13.90
C MET A 299 5.02 -25.97 13.46
N ALA A 300 4.99 -26.92 14.39
CA ALA A 300 5.42 -28.29 14.16
C ALA A 300 4.27 -29.28 14.34
N VAL A 301 4.25 -30.37 13.57
CA VAL A 301 3.34 -31.50 13.82
C VAL A 301 3.70 -32.13 15.15
N ASN A 302 2.72 -32.30 16.03
CA ASN A 302 2.86 -33.14 17.21
C ASN A 302 2.58 -34.59 16.80
N GLY A 303 3.60 -35.45 16.92
CA GLY A 303 3.53 -36.86 16.52
C GLY A 303 2.42 -37.63 17.24
N ASP A 304 2.12 -37.30 18.50
CA ASP A 304 1.09 -37.99 19.28
C ASP A 304 -0.35 -37.65 18.83
N LEU A 305 -0.51 -36.51 18.15
CA LEU A 305 -1.81 -36.02 17.67
C LEU A 305 -1.97 -36.18 16.17
N TRP A 306 -0.96 -36.72 15.49
CA TRP A 306 -0.97 -36.89 14.05
C TRP A 306 -1.68 -38.19 13.68
N ASP A 307 -2.85 -38.06 13.07
CA ASP A 307 -3.55 -39.15 12.41
C ASP A 307 -3.48 -38.93 10.89
N GLU A 308 -2.77 -39.82 10.20
CA GLU A 308 -2.60 -39.74 8.74
C GLU A 308 -3.93 -39.91 7.98
N GLY A 309 -4.83 -40.75 8.48
CA GLY A 309 -6.16 -40.97 7.91
C GLY A 309 -6.99 -39.69 7.97
N TRP A 310 -6.99 -39.05 9.14
CA TRP A 310 -7.61 -37.74 9.34
C TRP A 310 -6.96 -36.65 8.47
N ALA A 311 -5.63 -36.57 8.43
CA ALA A 311 -4.93 -35.58 7.60
C ALA A 311 -5.26 -35.72 6.10
N ARG A 312 -5.38 -36.95 5.59
CA ARG A 312 -5.86 -37.23 4.22
C ARG A 312 -7.29 -36.76 4.01
N ALA A 313 -8.18 -36.96 4.99
CA ALA A 313 -9.56 -36.47 4.93
C ALA A 313 -9.62 -34.94 4.90
N VAL A 314 -8.88 -34.26 5.79
CA VAL A 314 -8.78 -32.79 5.82
C VAL A 314 -8.26 -32.25 4.49
N LYS A 315 -7.23 -32.88 3.91
CA LYS A 315 -6.70 -32.47 2.61
C LYS A 315 -7.77 -32.53 1.51
N ARG A 316 -8.54 -33.63 1.43
CA ARG A 316 -9.62 -33.78 0.44
C ARG A 316 -10.67 -32.69 0.59
N GLU A 317 -11.03 -32.34 1.81
CA GLU A 317 -12.01 -31.29 2.07
C GLU A 317 -11.48 -29.89 1.71
N LEU A 318 -10.20 -29.61 1.99
CA LEU A 318 -9.55 -28.38 1.56
C LEU A 318 -9.47 -28.26 0.03
N ASP A 319 -9.15 -29.35 -0.67
CA ASP A 319 -9.11 -29.39 -2.14
C ASP A 319 -10.51 -29.14 -2.74
N ARG A 320 -11.54 -29.80 -2.19
CA ARG A 320 -12.94 -29.59 -2.59
C ARG A 320 -13.36 -28.13 -2.38
N ALA A 321 -13.05 -27.56 -1.22
CA ALA A 321 -13.39 -26.18 -0.90
C ALA A 321 -12.63 -25.17 -1.78
N ALA A 322 -11.34 -25.41 -2.04
CA ALA A 322 -10.54 -24.58 -2.93
C ALA A 322 -11.12 -24.58 -4.37
N PHE A 323 -11.47 -25.75 -4.89
CA PHE A 323 -12.11 -25.88 -6.20
C PHE A 323 -13.48 -25.18 -6.24
N ALA A 324 -14.33 -25.40 -5.23
CA ALA A 324 -15.64 -24.74 -5.13
C ALA A 324 -15.51 -23.21 -5.08
N PHE A 325 -14.49 -22.69 -4.37
CA PHE A 325 -14.21 -21.26 -4.31
C PHE A 325 -13.82 -20.70 -5.70
N GLU A 326 -12.98 -21.39 -6.46
CA GLU A 326 -12.62 -20.97 -7.82
C GLU A 326 -13.81 -20.96 -8.76
N GLN A 327 -14.66 -21.98 -8.70
CA GLN A 327 -15.89 -22.03 -9.51
C GLN A 327 -16.82 -20.88 -9.16
N SER A 328 -17.00 -20.59 -7.85
CA SER A 328 -17.79 -19.44 -7.41
C SER A 328 -17.21 -18.11 -7.88
N LEU A 329 -15.88 -17.97 -7.94
CA LEU A 329 -15.21 -16.76 -8.41
C LEU A 329 -15.38 -16.57 -9.92
N ARG A 330 -15.22 -17.65 -10.71
CA ARG A 330 -15.45 -17.63 -12.16
C ARG A 330 -16.89 -17.24 -12.48
N LYS A 331 -17.86 -17.86 -11.82
CA LYS A 331 -19.29 -17.53 -12.00
C LYS A 331 -19.58 -16.06 -11.68
N ALA A 332 -19.01 -15.53 -10.59
CA ALA A 332 -19.20 -14.13 -10.24
C ALA A 332 -18.57 -13.15 -11.25
N LEU A 333 -17.47 -13.53 -11.89
CA LEU A 333 -16.85 -12.73 -12.97
C LEU A 333 -17.71 -12.75 -14.23
N GLU A 334 -18.24 -13.92 -14.61
CA GLU A 334 -19.16 -14.09 -15.73
C GLU A 334 -20.44 -13.27 -15.53
N GLU A 335 -21.08 -13.36 -14.35
CA GLU A 335 -22.26 -12.55 -14.00
C GLU A 335 -21.98 -11.04 -14.04
N ASN A 336 -20.76 -10.61 -13.71
CA ASN A 336 -20.38 -9.20 -13.81
C ASN A 336 -20.12 -8.76 -15.25
N ALA A 337 -19.58 -9.64 -16.10
CA ALA A 337 -19.40 -9.37 -17.52
C ALA A 337 -20.76 -9.18 -18.22
N ASP A 338 -21.72 -10.08 -17.98
CA ASP A 338 -23.09 -9.99 -18.51
C ASP A 338 -23.79 -8.69 -18.08
N ARG A 339 -23.53 -8.22 -16.85
CA ARG A 339 -24.09 -6.97 -16.32
C ARG A 339 -23.49 -5.73 -16.98
N LEU A 340 -22.24 -5.78 -17.40
CA LEU A 340 -21.60 -4.69 -18.13
C LEU A 340 -22.13 -4.62 -19.56
N GLU A 341 -22.28 -5.75 -20.23
CA GLU A 341 -22.84 -5.83 -21.59
C GLU A 341 -24.29 -5.31 -21.63
N LYS A 342 -25.12 -5.67 -20.64
CA LYS A 342 -26.50 -5.18 -20.55
C LYS A 342 -26.64 -3.71 -20.15
N LYS A 343 -25.57 -3.03 -19.74
CA LYS A 343 -25.58 -1.61 -19.39
C LYS A 343 -25.25 -0.68 -20.56
N GLU A 344 -24.89 -1.21 -21.73
CA GLU A 344 -24.65 -0.42 -22.95
C GLU A 344 -25.84 -0.26 -23.94
N PRO A 345 -27.14 -0.40 -23.60
CA PRO A 345 -28.18 -0.07 -24.55
C PRO A 345 -28.54 1.43 -24.45
N GLY A 346 -27.89 2.24 -25.28
CA GLY A 346 -28.39 3.57 -25.65
C GLY A 346 -27.58 4.75 -25.11
N THR A 347 -26.53 5.10 -25.85
CA THR A 347 -26.08 6.50 -25.98
C THR A 347 -26.00 6.85 -27.45
#